data_AF-A0A533YA75-F1
#
_entry.id   AF-A0A533YA75-F1
#
_cell.length_a   1.000
_cell.length_b   1.000
_cell.length_c   1.000
_cell.angle_alpha   90.00
_cell.angle_beta   90.00
_cell.angle_gamma   90.00
#
_symmetry.space_group_name_H-M   'P 1'
#
loop_
_entity.id
_entity.type
_entity.pdbx_description
1 polymer ?
#
loop_
_entity_poly.entity_id
_entity_poly.type
_entity_poly.pdbx_seq_one_letter_code
_entity_poly.pdbx_strand_id
1 'polypeptide(L)' 'MKIARSPSHAAAEEIEQRVLDLLRTKHRLMFPEIANAFPEYTWHRLLSALNRLRERRQVELLAHRWDYEVLLHNDHVPK' A
#
# COMPACT_ATOMS: atom_id res chain seq x y z
N MET A 1 24.70 14.27 6.52
CA MET A 1 24.85 13.52 5.25
C MET A 1 23.47 13.33 4.64
N LYS A 2 23.17 13.98 3.50
CA LYS A 2 21.89 13.82 2.80
C LYS A 2 21.99 12.59 1.92
N ILE A 3 21.34 11.49 2.30
CA ILE A 3 21.29 10.28 1.50
C ILE A 3 20.49 10.64 0.24
N ALA A 4 21.15 10.68 -0.91
CA ALA A 4 20.47 10.91 -2.18
C ALA A 4 19.47 9.77 -2.40
N ARG A 5 18.16 10.08 -2.45
CA ARG A 5 17.13 9.09 -2.79
C ARG A 5 17.43 8.57 -4.18
N SER A 6 17.70 7.28 -4.29
CA SER A 6 17.81 6.64 -5.60
C SER A 6 16.47 6.76 -6.34
N PRO A 7 16.46 6.95 -7.67
CA PRO A 7 15.22 7.10 -8.44
C PRO A 7 14.27 5.90 -8.29
N SER A 8 14.81 4.70 -8.02
CA SER A 8 14.02 3.51 -7.68
C SER A 8 13.27 3.62 -6.34
N HIS A 9 13.80 4.37 -5.38
CA HIS A 9 13.17 4.59 -4.08
C HIS A 9 12.04 5.62 -4.17
N ALA A 10 12.24 6.68 -4.95
CA ALA A 10 11.23 7.71 -5.17
C ALA A 10 9.99 7.15 -5.89
N ALA A 11 10.19 6.29 -6.89
CA ALA A 11 9.09 5.62 -7.58
C ALA A 11 8.33 4.63 -6.68
N ALA A 12 9.01 4.00 -5.70
CA ALA A 12 8.35 3.14 -4.72
C ALA A 12 7.50 3.96 -3.73
N GLU A 13 8.03 5.07 -3.24
CA GLU A 13 7.30 6.00 -2.36
C GLU A 13 6.04 6.58 -3.04
N GLU A 14 6.09 6.85 -4.35
CA GLU A 14 4.93 7.33 -5.11
C GLU A 14 3.78 6.31 -5.10
N ILE A 15 4.08 5.03 -5.35
CA ILE A 15 3.08 3.96 -5.33
C ILE A 15 2.50 3.81 -3.92
N GLU A 16 3.35 3.80 -2.90
CA GLU A 16 2.94 3.73 -1.50
C GLU A 16 1.95 4.86 -1.16
N GLN A 17 2.27 6.10 -1.55
CA GLN A 17 1.43 7.26 -1.26
C GLN A 17 0.07 7.19 -1.98
N ARG A 18 0.07 6.81 -3.26
CA ARG A 18 -1.18 6.65 -4.04
C ARG A 18 -2.10 5.58 -3.45
N VAL A 19 -1.52 4.45 -3.02
CA VAL A 19 -2.27 3.37 -2.37
C VAL A 19 -2.87 3.84 -1.04
N LEU A 20 -2.11 4.58 -0.23
CA LEU A 20 -2.62 5.16 1.01
C LEU A 20 -3.74 6.17 0.76
N ASP A 21 -3.60 7.04 -0.24
CA ASP A 21 -4.63 8.03 -0.58
C ASP A 21 -5.92 7.35 -1.03
N LEU A 22 -5.81 6.29 -1.84
CA LEU A 22 -6.96 5.47 -2.22
C LEU A 22 -7.60 4.81 -0.98
N LEU A 23 -6.81 4.21 -0.09
CA LEU A 23 -7.30 3.59 1.13
C LEU A 23 -7.93 4.60 2.10
N ARG A 24 -7.46 5.85 2.15
CA ARG A 24 -8.09 6.91 2.95
C ARG A 24 -9.52 7.23 2.51
N THR A 25 -9.86 6.99 1.25
CA THR A 25 -11.23 7.24 0.74
C THR A 25 -12.21 6.10 1.05
N LYS A 26 -11.73 4.85 1.14
CA LYS A 26 -12.58 3.66 1.25
C LYS A 26 -12.34 2.83 2.52
N HIS A 27 -11.32 3.16 3.30
CA HIS A 27 -10.76 2.46 4.49
C HIS A 27 -10.33 1.01 4.28
N ARG A 28 -10.96 0.28 3.36
CA ARG A 28 -10.70 -1.11 3.02
C ARG A 28 -10.90 -1.35 1.53
N LEU A 29 -10.06 -2.19 0.93
CA LEU A 29 -10.13 -2.59 -0.47
C LEU A 29 -9.55 -3.99 -0.67
N MET A 30 -10.10 -4.75 -1.61
CA MET A 30 -9.48 -5.97 -2.10
C MET A 30 -8.29 -5.62 -3.02
N PHE A 31 -7.26 -6.47 -3.04
CA PHE A 31 -6.09 -6.26 -3.89
C PHE A 31 -6.41 -6.06 -5.39
N PRO A 32 -7.39 -6.76 -6.01
CA PRO A 32 -7.79 -6.49 -7.39
C PRO A 32 -8.42 -5.12 -7.57
N GLU A 33 -9.13 -4.59 -6.57
CA GLU A 33 -9.68 -3.23 -6.64
C GLU A 33 -8.56 -2.19 -6.66
N ILE A 34 -7.48 -2.44 -5.90
CA ILE A 34 -6.26 -1.62 -5.94
C ILE A 34 -5.56 -1.78 -7.30
N ALA A 35 -5.42 -3.00 -7.81
CA ALA A 35 -4.79 -3.25 -9.10
C ALA A 35 -5.57 -2.61 -10.27
N ASN A 36 -6.91 -2.60 -10.19
CA ASN A 36 -7.77 -1.95 -11.16
C ASN A 36 -7.71 -0.42 -11.07
N ALA A 37 -7.46 0.14 -9.89
CA ALA A 37 -7.30 1.57 -9.71
C ALA A 37 -5.94 2.08 -10.24
N PHE A 38 -4.93 1.22 -10.31
CA PHE A 38 -3.58 1.55 -10.78
C PHE A 38 -3.08 0.59 -11.88
N PRO A 39 -3.73 0.59 -13.07
CA PRO A 39 -3.38 -0.31 -14.16
C PRO A 39 -1.97 -0.07 -14.72
N GLU A 40 -1.36 1.09 -14.45
CA GLU A 40 0.01 1.42 -14.86
C GLU A 40 1.08 0.67 -14.08
N TYR A 41 0.74 0.10 -12.91
CA TYR A 41 1.69 -0.65 -12.07
C TYR A 41 1.47 -2.16 -12.19
N THR A 42 2.58 -2.89 -12.29
CA THR A 42 2.51 -4.36 -12.24
C THR A 42 2.07 -4.84 -10.85
N TRP A 43 1.39 -5.99 -10.80
CA TRP A 43 0.98 -6.60 -9.53
C TRP A 43 2.15 -6.78 -8.55
N HIS A 44 3.33 -7.14 -9.06
CA HIS A 44 4.55 -7.27 -8.26
C HIS A 44 4.96 -5.95 -7.58
N ARG A 45 4.82 -4.81 -8.28
CA ARG A 45 5.15 -3.49 -7.73
C ARG A 45 4.13 -3.07 -6.67
N LEU A 46 2.84 -3.27 -6.93
CA LEU A 46 1.77 -3.00 -5.96
C LEU A 46 1.94 -3.84 -4.70
N LEU A 47 2.18 -5.15 -4.84
CA LEU A 47 2.40 -6.05 -3.72
C LEU A 47 3.66 -5.67 -2.92
N SER A 48 4.73 -5.26 -3.60
CA SER A 48 5.95 -4.77 -2.94
C SER A 48 5.70 -3.50 -2.13
N ALA A 49 4.93 -2.55 -2.67
CA ALA A 49 4.53 -1.34 -1.95
C ALA A 49 3.64 -1.68 -0.74
N LEU A 50 2.66 -2.56 -0.90
CA LEU A 50 1.81 -3.03 0.19
C LEU A 50 2.59 -3.72 1.31
N ASN A 51 3.58 -4.55 0.97
CA ASN A 51 4.46 -5.18 1.95
C ASN A 51 5.26 -4.15 2.76
N ARG A 52 5.79 -3.10 2.11
CA ARG A 52 6.49 -2.00 2.80
C ARG A 52 5.56 -1.20 3.71
N LEU A 53 4.35 -0.89 3.23
CA LEU A 53 3.32 -0.22 4.04
C LEU A 53 2.93 -1.07 5.26
N ARG A 54 2.83 -2.39 5.10
CA ARG A 54 2.56 -3.34 6.19
C ARG A 54 3.70 -3.38 7.20
N GLU A 55 4.95 -3.43 6.74
CA GLU A 55 6.13 -3.37 7.62
C GLU A 55 6.16 -2.09 8.46
N ARG A 56 5.67 -0.98 7.90
CA ARG A 56 5.51 0.31 8.60
C ARG A 56 4.21 0.43 9.40
N ARG A 57 3.41 -0.64 9.49
CA ARG A 57 2.11 -0.66 10.17
C ARG A 57 1.11 0.39 9.68
N GLN A 58 1.19 0.77 8.40
CA GLN A 58 0.26 1.72 7.80
C GLN A 58 -0.96 1.02 7.17
N VAL A 59 -0.80 -0.27 6.84
CA VAL A 59 -1.88 -1.11 6.31
C VAL A 59 -1.81 -2.50 6.93
N GLU A 60 -2.95 -3.19 6.95
CA GLU A 60 -3.03 -4.60 7.25
C GLU A 60 -3.40 -5.38 5.98
N LEU A 61 -2.77 -6.55 5.80
CA LEU A 61 -3.07 -7.48 4.71
C LEU A 61 -3.72 -8.73 5.30
N LEU A 62 -5.00 -8.91 5.04
CA LEU A 62 -5.75 -10.09 5.44
C LEU A 62 -5.84 -11.06 4.26
N ALA A 63 -5.31 -12.26 4.44
CA ALA A 63 -5.41 -13.32 3.45
C ALA A 63 -6.83 -13.92 3.46
N HIS A 64 -7.51 -13.83 2.33
CA HIS A 64 -8.75 -14.53 2.03
C HIS A 64 -8.48 -15.74 1.14
N ARG A 65 -9.50 -16.58 0.94
CA ARG A 65 -9.39 -17.85 0.19
C ARG A 65 -8.80 -17.70 -1.21
N TRP A 66 -8.99 -16.56 -1.86
CA TRP A 66 -8.58 -16.32 -3.25
C TRP A 66 -7.80 -15.03 -3.44
N ASP A 67 -7.65 -14.21 -2.40
CA ASP A 67 -7.09 -12.87 -2.54
C ASP A 67 -6.67 -12.24 -1.20
N TYR A 68 -6.20 -10.99 -1.24
CA TYR A 68 -5.88 -10.18 -0.08
C TYR A 68 -6.85 -9.01 0.07
N GLU A 69 -7.37 -8.83 1.27
CA GLU A 69 -8.02 -7.59 1.69
C GLU A 69 -6.96 -6.69 2.33
N VAL A 70 -6.99 -5.42 1.96
CA VAL A 70 -6.08 -4.38 2.43
C VAL A 70 -6.88 -3.37 3.24
N LEU A 71 -6.50 -3.23 4.51
CA LEU A 71 -7.12 -2.30 5.44
C LEU A 71 -6.16 -1.16 5.72
N LEU A 72 -6.67 0.07 5.76
CA LEU A 72 -5.90 1.18 6.32
C LEU A 72 -5.76 0.97 7.83
N HIS A 73 -4.52 0.95 8.33
CA HIS A 73 -4.30 0.95 9.76
C HIS A 73 -4.62 2.36 10.26
N ASN A 74 -5.85 2.56 10.74
CA ASN A 74 -6.17 3.75 11.52
C ASN A 74 -5.36 3.63 12.81
N ASP A 75 -4.46 4.57 13.09
CA ASP A 75 -3.87 4.78 14.41
C ASP A 75 -5.02 4.92 15.41
N HIS A 76 -5.50 3.79 15.93
CA HIS A 76 -6.36 3.77 17.09
C HIS A 76 -5.40 4.02 18.24
N VAL A 77 -5.39 5.30 18.64
CA VAL A 77 -4.84 5.82 19.88
C VAL A 77 -4.93 4.71 20.96
N PRO A 78 -3.80 4.25 21.51
CA PRO A 78 -3.86 3.33 22.63
C PRO A 78 -4.60 4.05 23.77
N LYS A 79 -5.69 3.42 24.23
CA LYS A 79 -6.45 3.88 25.38
C LYS A 79 -5.68 3.60 26.67
#